data_AF-A0A0R3MM10-F1
#
_entry.id   AF-A0A0R3MM10-F1
#
_cell.length_a   1.000
_cell.length_b   1.000
_cell.length_c   1.000
_cell.angle_alpha   90.00
_cell.angle_beta   90.00
_cell.angle_gamma   90.00
#
_symmetry.space_group_name_H-M   'P 1'
#
loop_
_entity.id
_entity.type
_entity.pdbx_description
1 polymer ?
#
loop_
_entity_poly.entity_id
_entity_poly.type
_entity_poly.pdbx_seq_one_letter_code
_entity_poly.pdbx_strand_id
1 'polypeptide(L)'
;MWPELERRRPVYMQELREAGKDQGEAGTGGLPRNGGYNRGYTAIQTLFPGNDWKGDVAIGNALFRTMAGGNVEVLTPGGGLQVAALGKDAPSGYGLVTLGYGDINIFARNNVVVDRSRILTFGGGDEIIWSTVGDIDAGRGGKTARVPSAPEVLTDIDAVTRILEKADISGSGIGTIVGFTGVEEGDVHLIAPEGTVNAGDAGVRVAAISILRPSFAERQPVQASRLPSSSSRCSASAAAVATLRSIKTSSRSGEAV
;
A
#
# COMPACT_ATOMS: atom_id res chain seq x y z
N MET A 1 -5.11 -24.44 20.04
CA MET A 1 -4.06 -23.66 19.35
C MET A 1 -4.63 -22.83 18.20
N TRP A 2 -5.39 -23.42 17.26
CA TRP A 2 -6.03 -22.71 16.14
C TRP A 2 -7.03 -21.59 16.49
N PRO A 3 -7.94 -21.74 17.49
CA PRO A 3 -8.94 -20.70 17.79
C PRO A 3 -8.35 -19.41 18.39
N GLU A 4 -7.20 -19.53 19.06
CA GLU A 4 -6.54 -18.40 19.72
C GLU A 4 -5.74 -17.55 18.72
N LEU A 5 -5.18 -18.19 17.69
CA LEU A 5 -4.48 -17.49 16.60
C LEU A 5 -5.44 -16.63 15.78
N GLU A 6 -6.64 -17.14 15.50
CA GLU A 6 -7.66 -16.39 14.75
C GLU A 6 -8.13 -15.13 15.50
N ARG A 7 -8.21 -15.19 16.83
CA ARG A 7 -8.57 -14.02 17.66
C ARG A 7 -7.44 -12.99 17.73
N ARG A 8 -6.18 -13.41 17.63
CA ARG A 8 -5.00 -12.54 17.78
C ARG A 8 -4.56 -11.88 16.48
N ARG A 9 -4.85 -12.48 15.32
CA ARG A 9 -4.45 -11.96 13.99
C ARG A 9 -4.97 -10.54 13.69
N PRO A 10 -6.23 -10.18 13.94
CA PRO A 10 -6.71 -8.81 13.71
C PRO A 10 -5.97 -7.79 14.59
N VAL A 11 -5.76 -8.13 15.87
CA VAL A 11 -5.01 -7.28 16.80
C VAL A 11 -3.56 -7.15 16.33
N TYR A 12 -2.93 -8.24 15.90
CA TYR A 12 -1.58 -8.23 15.37
C TYR A 12 -1.41 -7.26 14.20
N MET A 13 -2.29 -7.31 13.20
CA MET A 13 -2.21 -6.39 12.05
C MET A 13 -2.47 -4.93 12.45
N GLN A 14 -3.38 -4.71 13.39
CA GLN A 14 -3.60 -3.38 13.95
C GLN A 14 -2.35 -2.84 14.63
N GLU A 15 -1.65 -3.65 15.43
CA GLU A 15 -0.41 -3.23 16.10
C GLU A 15 0.69 -2.88 15.08
N LEU A 16 0.80 -3.60 13.96
CA LEU A 16 1.71 -3.25 12.87
C LEU A 16 1.36 -1.91 12.21
N ARG A 17 0.07 -1.67 11.93
CA ARG A 17 -0.39 -0.40 11.38
C ARG A 17 -0.09 0.77 12.32
N GLU A 18 -0.44 0.63 13.60
CA GLU A 18 -0.22 1.68 14.58
C GLU A 18 1.28 1.93 14.84
N ALA A 19 2.11 0.87 14.83
CA ALA A 19 3.57 1.00 14.91
C ALA A 19 4.16 1.78 13.73
N GLY A 20 3.53 1.66 12.55
CA GLY A 20 3.80 2.55 11.44
C GLY A 20 3.44 3.99 11.77
N LYS A 21 2.18 4.26 12.14
CA LYS A 21 1.67 5.62 12.41
C LYS A 21 2.46 6.35 13.49
N ASP A 22 2.89 5.64 14.53
CA ASP A 22 3.74 6.14 15.61
C ASP A 22 5.05 6.80 15.12
N GLN A 23 5.53 6.48 13.91
CA GLN A 23 6.68 7.16 13.28
C GLN A 23 6.37 8.55 12.75
N GLY A 24 5.15 8.75 12.25
CA GLY A 24 4.71 10.05 11.73
C GLY A 24 4.29 11.02 12.84
N GLU A 25 4.06 10.52 14.05
CA GLU A 25 3.63 11.30 15.20
C GLU A 25 4.80 11.66 16.12
N ALA A 26 4.94 12.94 16.43
CA ALA A 26 5.93 13.41 17.40
C ALA A 26 5.51 12.99 18.83
N GLY A 27 6.33 12.14 19.44
CA GLY A 27 6.33 11.86 20.87
C GLY A 27 7.08 12.91 21.68
N THR A 28 7.35 12.61 22.95
CA THR A 28 8.04 13.53 23.86
C THR A 28 9.47 13.80 23.38
N GLY A 29 9.85 15.07 23.30
CA GLY A 29 11.20 15.48 22.89
C GLY A 29 11.47 15.39 21.38
N GLY A 30 10.44 15.29 20.54
CA GLY A 30 10.60 15.21 19.08
C GLY A 30 11.00 13.82 18.57
N LEU A 31 11.04 12.83 19.45
CA LEU A 31 11.22 11.43 19.09
C LEU A 31 9.90 10.84 18.56
N PRO A 32 9.93 9.79 17.71
CA PRO A 32 8.74 9.04 17.35
C PRO A 32 7.96 8.58 18.59
N ARG A 33 6.63 8.63 18.52
CA ARG A 33 5.74 8.11 19.56
C ARG A 33 6.07 6.64 19.83
N ASN A 34 5.99 6.20 21.10
CA ASN A 34 6.27 4.82 21.52
C ASN A 34 7.66 4.26 21.12
N GLY A 35 8.63 5.13 20.80
CA GLY A 35 9.94 4.69 20.29
C GLY A 35 9.89 4.13 18.87
N GLY A 36 8.86 4.47 18.10
CA GLY A 36 8.72 4.09 16.71
C GLY A 36 8.17 2.68 16.53
N TYR A 37 8.91 1.81 15.82
CA TYR A 37 8.44 0.48 15.45
C TYR A 37 8.40 -0.56 16.58
N ASN A 38 8.81 -0.19 17.80
CA ASN A 38 8.91 -1.11 18.95
C ASN A 38 7.59 -1.85 19.23
N ARG A 39 6.46 -1.17 19.03
CA ARG A 39 5.12 -1.76 19.13
C ARG A 39 4.93 -2.92 18.14
N GLY A 40 5.31 -2.70 16.89
CA GLY A 40 5.25 -3.71 15.83
C GLY A 40 6.22 -4.87 16.08
N TYR A 41 7.44 -4.59 16.51
CA TYR A 41 8.41 -5.63 16.88
C TYR A 41 7.92 -6.51 18.04
N THR A 42 7.28 -5.91 19.04
CA THR A 42 6.68 -6.64 20.16
C THR A 42 5.55 -7.54 19.70
N ALA A 43 4.69 -7.04 18.79
CA ALA A 43 3.60 -7.82 18.21
C ALA A 43 4.13 -9.01 17.39
N ILE A 44 5.17 -8.80 16.58
CA ILE A 44 5.86 -9.85 15.81
C ILE A 44 6.43 -10.92 16.74
N GLN A 45 7.18 -10.53 17.76
CA GLN A 45 7.78 -11.47 18.70
C GLN A 45 6.72 -12.26 19.49
N THR A 46 5.56 -11.65 19.75
CA THR A 46 4.45 -12.29 20.46
C THR A 46 3.75 -13.35 19.60
N LEU A 47 3.51 -13.06 18.31
CA LEU A 47 2.80 -13.98 17.41
C LEU A 47 3.75 -15.04 16.81
N PHE A 48 4.99 -14.66 16.52
CA PHE A 48 6.02 -15.49 15.91
C PHE A 48 7.27 -15.50 16.79
N PRO A 49 7.25 -16.21 17.94
CA PRO A 49 8.42 -16.28 18.81
C PRO A 49 9.58 -17.01 18.12
N GLY A 50 10.81 -16.57 18.39
CA GLY A 50 12.03 -17.15 17.84
C GLY A 50 12.39 -16.64 16.44
N ASN A 51 13.57 -17.05 15.96
CA ASN A 51 14.14 -16.56 14.70
C ASN A 51 14.36 -17.69 13.67
N ASP A 52 13.87 -18.90 13.96
CA ASP A 52 14.10 -20.08 13.13
C ASP A 52 13.04 -20.27 12.03
N TRP A 53 12.12 -19.32 11.91
CA TRP A 53 11.15 -19.30 10.82
C TRP A 53 11.86 -19.21 9.48
N LYS A 54 11.48 -20.09 8.55
CA LYS A 54 12.04 -20.15 7.19
C LYS A 54 10.91 -20.37 6.19
N GLY A 55 11.13 -19.90 4.97
CA GLY A 55 10.24 -20.13 3.83
C GLY A 55 9.64 -18.84 3.28
N ASP A 56 9.63 -18.76 1.96
CA ASP A 56 9.03 -17.67 1.20
C ASP A 56 7.68 -18.11 0.64
N VAL A 57 6.79 -17.14 0.41
CA VAL A 57 5.59 -17.34 -0.40
C VAL A 57 5.85 -16.75 -1.78
N ALA A 58 6.08 -17.61 -2.77
CA ALA A 58 6.32 -17.20 -4.15
C ALA A 58 5.16 -17.63 -5.06
N ILE A 59 4.45 -16.64 -5.60
CA ILE A 59 3.31 -16.82 -6.49
C ILE A 59 3.78 -16.51 -7.91
N GLY A 60 3.91 -17.55 -8.73
CA GLY A 60 4.26 -17.38 -10.15
C GLY A 60 3.08 -16.82 -10.96
N ASN A 61 1.96 -17.54 -10.95
CA ASN A 61 0.70 -17.14 -11.60
C ASN A 61 -0.46 -17.72 -10.80
N ALA A 62 -1.04 -16.96 -9.87
CA ALA A 62 -2.25 -17.36 -9.17
C ALA A 62 -3.22 -16.19 -8.97
N LEU A 63 -4.49 -16.54 -8.75
CA LEU A 63 -5.58 -15.64 -8.41
C LEU A 63 -6.02 -15.93 -6.97
N PHE A 64 -5.74 -15.02 -6.05
CA PHE A 64 -6.29 -15.04 -4.70
C PHE A 64 -7.33 -13.94 -4.59
N ARG A 65 -8.61 -14.32 -4.64
CA ARG A 65 -9.70 -13.36 -4.77
C ARG A 65 -10.89 -13.66 -3.87
N THR A 66 -11.37 -12.63 -3.18
CA THR A 66 -12.67 -12.65 -2.49
C THR A 66 -13.72 -11.95 -3.34
N MET A 67 -14.91 -12.56 -3.49
CA MET A 67 -15.95 -12.04 -4.39
C MET A 67 -17.02 -11.24 -3.67
N ALA A 68 -17.53 -11.74 -2.53
CA ALA A 68 -18.60 -11.11 -1.75
C ALA A 68 -18.09 -10.57 -0.41
N GLY A 69 -16.82 -10.14 -0.41
CA GLY A 69 -16.11 -9.65 0.77
C GLY A 69 -15.29 -10.73 1.47
N GLY A 70 -14.62 -10.31 2.54
CA GLY A 70 -13.66 -11.12 3.28
C GLY A 70 -12.22 -10.71 3.00
N ASN A 71 -11.39 -10.87 4.02
CA ASN A 71 -10.02 -10.39 4.04
C ASN A 71 -9.07 -11.38 3.38
N VAL A 72 -7.98 -10.86 2.84
CA VAL A 72 -6.84 -11.65 2.38
C VAL A 72 -5.67 -11.37 3.30
N GLU A 73 -5.10 -12.41 3.90
CA GLU A 73 -3.95 -12.26 4.79
C GLU A 73 -2.80 -13.18 4.39
N VAL A 74 -1.59 -12.62 4.35
CA VAL A 74 -0.36 -13.37 4.05
C VAL A 74 0.66 -13.10 5.14
N LEU A 75 1.11 -14.17 5.81
CA LEU A 75 2.06 -14.11 6.92
C LEU A 75 3.32 -14.91 6.56
N THR A 76 4.47 -14.25 6.49
CA THR A 76 5.76 -14.85 6.13
C THR A 76 6.85 -14.48 7.16
N PRO A 77 6.79 -15.05 8.38
CA PRO A 77 7.71 -14.70 9.48
C PRO A 77 9.18 -15.04 9.22
N GLY A 78 9.47 -15.95 8.28
CA GLY A 78 10.83 -16.37 7.96
C GLY A 78 11.40 -15.84 6.65
N GLY A 79 10.53 -15.34 5.77
CA GLY A 79 10.84 -15.11 4.36
C GLY A 79 10.19 -13.86 3.80
N GLY A 80 10.12 -13.81 2.48
CA GLY A 80 9.45 -12.78 1.70
C GLY A 80 8.15 -13.26 1.05
N LEU A 81 7.46 -12.30 0.46
CA LEU A 81 6.30 -12.52 -0.41
C LEU A 81 6.63 -12.04 -1.81
N GLN A 82 6.38 -12.88 -2.81
CA GLN A 82 6.43 -12.53 -4.21
C GLN A 82 5.06 -12.84 -4.85
N VAL A 83 4.41 -11.83 -5.45
CA VAL A 83 3.03 -11.93 -5.95
C VAL A 83 2.96 -12.16 -7.47
N ALA A 84 4.10 -12.15 -8.17
CA ALA A 84 4.22 -12.42 -9.59
C ALA A 84 5.45 -13.25 -9.93
N ALA A 85 5.41 -14.03 -11.01
CA ALA A 85 6.62 -14.50 -11.69
C ALA A 85 7.43 -13.30 -12.19
N LEU A 86 8.72 -13.24 -11.83
CA LEU A 86 9.61 -12.15 -12.21
C LEU A 86 9.67 -11.99 -13.73
N GLY A 87 9.41 -10.78 -14.22
CA GLY A 87 9.59 -10.41 -15.63
C GLY A 87 8.52 -10.92 -16.59
N LYS A 88 7.42 -11.51 -16.09
CA LYS A 88 6.27 -11.93 -16.91
C LYS A 88 5.01 -11.19 -16.49
N ASP A 89 4.21 -10.77 -17.47
CA ASP A 89 2.93 -10.11 -17.20
C ASP A 89 1.94 -11.08 -16.55
N ALA A 90 1.37 -10.68 -15.41
CA ALA A 90 0.31 -11.43 -14.77
C ALA A 90 -1.01 -11.23 -15.55
N PRO A 91 -1.75 -12.30 -15.92
CA PRO A 91 -3.04 -12.15 -16.59
C PRO A 91 -4.01 -11.30 -15.75
N SER A 92 -5.01 -10.66 -16.39
CA SER A 92 -5.98 -9.81 -15.69
C SER A 92 -6.67 -10.58 -14.56
N GLY A 93 -6.82 -9.95 -13.40
CA GLY A 93 -7.38 -10.56 -12.19
C GLY A 93 -6.36 -11.23 -11.27
N TYR A 94 -5.24 -11.76 -11.78
CA TYR A 94 -4.23 -12.48 -10.97
C TYR A 94 -3.61 -11.58 -9.89
N GLY A 95 -3.06 -12.16 -8.83
CA GLY A 95 -2.57 -11.45 -7.67
C GLY A 95 -3.50 -11.57 -6.47
N LEU A 96 -3.38 -10.64 -5.54
CA LEU A 96 -4.18 -10.56 -4.30
C LEU A 96 -5.26 -9.50 -4.53
N VAL A 97 -6.53 -9.91 -4.59
CA VAL A 97 -7.64 -9.00 -4.97
C VAL A 97 -8.86 -9.19 -4.09
N THR A 98 -9.44 -8.11 -3.56
CA THR A 98 -10.76 -8.15 -2.91
C THR A 98 -11.80 -7.40 -3.75
N LEU A 99 -12.88 -8.07 -4.15
CA LEU A 99 -13.97 -7.44 -4.90
C LEU A 99 -15.06 -6.89 -3.97
N GLY A 100 -15.52 -7.66 -2.99
CA GLY A 100 -16.34 -7.09 -1.92
C GLY A 100 -15.48 -6.37 -0.89
N TYR A 101 -16.13 -5.75 0.11
CA TYR A 101 -15.43 -5.13 1.23
C TYR A 101 -14.52 -6.14 1.92
N GLY A 102 -13.25 -5.80 2.07
CA GLY A 102 -12.28 -6.65 2.75
C GLY A 102 -10.86 -6.11 2.66
N ASP A 103 -10.15 -6.25 3.76
CA ASP A 103 -8.77 -5.76 3.90
C ASP A 103 -7.78 -6.73 3.27
N ILE A 104 -6.63 -6.20 2.83
CA ILE A 104 -5.46 -7.00 2.46
C ILE A 104 -4.33 -6.74 3.45
N ASN A 105 -3.98 -7.76 4.21
CA ASN A 105 -2.98 -7.68 5.27
C ASN A 105 -1.78 -8.57 4.95
N ILE A 106 -0.58 -7.99 4.88
CA ILE A 106 0.63 -8.68 4.48
C ILE A 106 1.71 -8.40 5.52
N PHE A 107 2.27 -9.48 6.06
CA PHE A 107 3.47 -9.44 6.86
C PHE A 107 4.55 -10.30 6.22
N ALA A 108 5.72 -9.71 6.01
CA ALA A 108 6.94 -10.39 5.63
C ALA A 108 8.11 -10.00 6.53
N ARG A 109 9.02 -10.95 6.75
CA ARG A 109 10.30 -10.63 7.36
C ARG A 109 11.21 -9.96 6.33
N ASN A 110 11.35 -10.58 5.16
CA ASN A 110 12.17 -10.10 4.05
C ASN A 110 11.30 -9.29 3.08
N ASN A 111 11.58 -9.35 1.77
CA ASN A 111 10.98 -8.47 0.78
C ASN A 111 9.52 -8.81 0.46
N VAL A 112 8.73 -7.79 0.11
CA VAL A 112 7.43 -7.91 -0.56
C VAL A 112 7.57 -7.38 -1.98
N VAL A 113 7.40 -8.26 -2.97
CA VAL A 113 7.61 -7.95 -4.40
C VAL A 113 6.34 -8.22 -5.20
N VAL A 114 5.80 -7.17 -5.81
CA VAL A 114 4.59 -7.24 -6.66
C VAL A 114 4.93 -7.36 -8.14
N ASP A 115 6.03 -6.74 -8.59
CA ASP A 115 6.51 -6.72 -9.98
C ASP A 115 5.43 -6.36 -11.03
N ARG A 116 4.91 -7.31 -11.81
CA ARG A 116 3.85 -7.06 -12.81
C ARG A 116 2.50 -7.68 -12.43
N SER A 117 2.33 -8.01 -11.14
CA SER A 117 1.06 -8.43 -10.56
C SER A 117 0.42 -7.28 -9.80
N ARG A 118 -0.52 -7.59 -8.91
CA ARG A 118 -1.33 -6.60 -8.20
C ARG A 118 -1.75 -7.06 -6.82
N ILE A 119 -1.87 -6.08 -5.93
CA ILE A 119 -2.46 -6.17 -4.60
C ILE A 119 -3.50 -5.06 -4.56
N LEU A 120 -4.78 -5.38 -4.73
CA LEU A 120 -5.82 -4.36 -4.91
C LEU A 120 -7.13 -4.69 -4.19
N THR A 121 -7.72 -3.70 -3.52
CA THR A 121 -9.10 -3.75 -3.05
C THR A 121 -10.03 -2.97 -3.97
N PHE A 122 -11.27 -3.45 -4.17
CA PHE A 122 -12.28 -2.80 -5.03
C PHE A 122 -13.54 -2.38 -4.29
N GLY A 123 -13.94 -3.18 -3.30
CA GLY A 123 -15.13 -2.96 -2.48
C GLY A 123 -14.86 -2.11 -1.24
N GLY A 124 -13.73 -1.41 -1.19
CA GLY A 124 -13.21 -0.77 0.02
C GLY A 124 -12.45 -1.75 0.90
N GLY A 125 -11.97 -1.24 2.04
CA GLY A 125 -11.07 -1.97 2.94
C GLY A 125 -9.63 -1.49 2.80
N ASP A 126 -8.90 -1.58 3.90
CA ASP A 126 -7.53 -1.07 4.02
C ASP A 126 -6.51 -2.09 3.54
N GLU A 127 -5.33 -1.61 3.13
CA GLU A 127 -4.17 -2.45 2.86
C GLU A 127 -3.06 -2.16 3.87
N ILE A 128 -2.60 -3.19 4.58
CA ILE A 128 -1.46 -3.09 5.50
C ILE A 128 -0.37 -4.01 4.96
N ILE A 129 0.78 -3.44 4.58
CA ILE A 129 1.93 -4.20 4.11
C ILE A 129 3.13 -3.87 4.98
N TRP A 130 3.60 -4.87 5.72
CA TRP A 130 4.77 -4.80 6.57
C TRP A 130 5.91 -5.66 6.04
N SER A 131 7.11 -5.09 5.96
CA SER A 131 8.36 -5.83 5.77
C SER A 131 9.39 -5.46 6.85
N THR A 132 9.85 -6.40 7.65
CA THR A 132 10.73 -6.08 8.79
C THR A 132 12.13 -5.64 8.35
N VAL A 133 12.84 -6.52 7.63
CA VAL A 133 14.23 -6.32 7.21
C VAL A 133 14.39 -6.03 5.71
N GLY A 134 13.32 -6.21 4.93
CA GLY A 134 13.36 -6.14 3.48
C GLY A 134 12.66 -4.92 2.87
N ASP A 135 12.67 -4.88 1.55
CA ASP A 135 12.03 -3.85 0.73
C ASP A 135 10.56 -4.17 0.43
N ILE A 136 9.79 -3.13 0.12
CA ILE A 136 8.45 -3.24 -0.47
C ILE A 136 8.52 -2.66 -1.89
N ASP A 137 8.37 -3.49 -2.91
CA ASP A 137 8.37 -3.10 -4.32
C ASP A 137 6.97 -3.29 -4.91
N ALA A 138 6.27 -2.18 -5.17
CA ALA A 138 4.95 -2.17 -5.81
C ALA A 138 5.02 -2.56 -7.30
N GLY A 139 6.21 -2.61 -7.89
CA GLY A 139 6.46 -3.26 -9.15
C GLY A 139 6.55 -2.35 -10.38
N ARG A 140 6.73 -2.97 -11.54
CA ARG A 140 7.06 -2.33 -12.83
C ARG A 140 5.98 -2.51 -13.89
N GLY A 141 4.88 -3.18 -13.57
CA GLY A 141 3.77 -3.33 -14.53
C GLY A 141 3.10 -1.98 -14.80
N GLY A 142 2.68 -1.72 -16.04
CA GLY A 142 2.13 -0.42 -16.41
C GLY A 142 0.84 -0.07 -15.65
N LYS A 143 0.69 1.21 -15.28
CA LYS A 143 -0.60 1.78 -14.87
C LYS A 143 -1.55 1.74 -16.07
N THR A 144 -2.61 0.95 -16.01
CA THR A 144 -3.65 0.99 -17.04
C THR A 144 -4.66 2.08 -16.71
N ALA A 145 -5.07 2.81 -17.75
CA ALA A 145 -6.25 3.67 -17.70
C ALA A 145 -7.49 2.76 -17.69
N ARG A 146 -8.43 3.01 -16.77
CA ARG A 146 -9.63 2.19 -16.65
C ARG A 146 -10.63 2.53 -17.73
N VAL A 147 -11.33 1.50 -18.18
CA VAL A 147 -12.59 1.62 -18.91
C VAL A 147 -13.67 1.06 -18.00
N PRO A 148 -14.72 1.84 -17.64
CA PRO A 148 -15.85 1.32 -16.90
C PRO A 148 -16.38 0.05 -17.58
N SER A 149 -16.42 -1.05 -16.83
CA SER A 149 -16.98 -2.30 -17.34
C SER A 149 -18.49 -2.28 -17.13
N ALA A 150 -19.25 -2.74 -18.13
CA ALA A 150 -20.70 -2.84 -18.00
C ALA A 150 -21.07 -3.79 -16.83
N PRO A 151 -22.10 -3.47 -16.05
CA PRO A 151 -22.59 -4.36 -14.99
C PRO A 151 -23.08 -5.68 -15.58
N GLU A 152 -22.89 -6.76 -14.83
CA GLU A 152 -23.34 -8.10 -15.17
C GLU A 152 -24.78 -8.29 -14.69
N VAL A 153 -25.67 -8.69 -15.60
CA VAL A 153 -27.07 -8.96 -15.29
C VAL A 153 -27.27 -10.47 -15.24
N LEU A 154 -27.50 -11.01 -14.05
CA LEU A 154 -27.75 -12.42 -13.83
C LEU A 154 -29.23 -12.61 -13.49
N THR A 155 -29.91 -13.46 -14.24
CA THR A 155 -31.28 -13.87 -13.94
C THR A 155 -31.28 -15.35 -13.59
N ASP A 156 -31.71 -15.67 -12.36
CA ASP A 156 -31.79 -17.05 -11.89
C ASP A 156 -33.04 -17.77 -12.42
N ILE A 157 -33.11 -19.09 -12.23
CA ILE A 157 -34.24 -19.94 -12.64
C ILE A 157 -35.57 -19.55 -11.97
N ASP A 158 -35.49 -18.92 -10.80
CA ASP A 158 -36.63 -18.34 -10.07
C ASP A 158 -37.04 -16.94 -10.58
N ALA A 159 -36.53 -16.52 -11.74
CA ALA A 159 -36.73 -15.19 -12.35
C ALA A 159 -36.26 -14.01 -11.47
N VAL A 160 -35.37 -14.26 -10.51
CA VAL A 160 -34.71 -13.22 -9.72
C VAL A 160 -33.56 -12.64 -10.53
N THR A 161 -33.71 -11.40 -11.00
CA THR A 161 -32.64 -10.67 -11.69
C THR A 161 -31.81 -9.88 -10.68
N ARG A 162 -30.49 -10.13 -10.68
CA ARG A 162 -29.49 -9.38 -9.91
C ARG A 162 -28.58 -8.64 -10.89
N ILE A 163 -28.38 -7.35 -10.64
CA ILE A 163 -27.41 -6.53 -11.35
C ILE A 163 -26.17 -6.48 -10.45
N LEU A 164 -25.07 -7.05 -10.91
CA LEU A 164 -23.79 -6.99 -10.24
C LEU A 164 -22.90 -6.00 -10.98
N GLU A 165 -22.45 -4.97 -10.29
CA GLU A 165 -21.40 -4.13 -10.85
C GLU A 165 -20.13 -4.98 -11.05
N LYS A 166 -19.36 -4.66 -12.10
CA LYS A 166 -18.12 -5.36 -12.42
C LYS A 166 -16.97 -4.39 -12.29
N ALA A 167 -16.15 -4.59 -11.27
CA ALA A 167 -14.90 -3.86 -11.19
C ALA A 167 -14.03 -4.22 -12.40
N ASP A 168 -13.51 -3.20 -13.09
CA ASP A 168 -12.33 -3.38 -13.95
C ASP A 168 -11.20 -3.93 -13.04
N ILE A 169 -10.41 -4.91 -13.47
CA ILE A 169 -9.28 -5.46 -12.68
C ILE A 169 -7.97 -5.30 -13.46
N SER A 170 -7.95 -4.37 -14.43
CA SER A 170 -6.76 -3.99 -15.15
C SER A 170 -5.78 -3.22 -14.25
N GLY A 171 -4.50 -3.37 -14.56
CA GLY A 171 -3.40 -2.66 -13.91
C GLY A 171 -2.47 -3.55 -13.10
N SER A 172 -1.33 -3.00 -12.72
CA SER A 172 -0.40 -3.59 -11.76
C SER A 172 -0.19 -2.62 -10.60
N GLY A 173 0.34 -3.09 -9.48
CA GLY A 173 0.68 -2.23 -8.34
C GLY A 173 -0.02 -2.61 -7.04
N ILE A 174 0.07 -1.70 -6.07
CA ILE A 174 -0.55 -1.81 -4.75
C ILE A 174 -1.59 -0.71 -4.63
N GLY A 175 -2.77 -1.00 -4.10
CA GLY A 175 -3.73 0.07 -3.87
C GLY A 175 -5.19 -0.28 -3.73
N THR A 176 -5.88 0.54 -2.98
CA THR A 176 -7.34 0.54 -2.87
C THR A 176 -7.94 1.28 -4.07
N ILE A 177 -8.95 0.70 -4.69
CA ILE A 177 -9.63 1.28 -5.85
C ILE A 177 -11.12 1.33 -5.54
N VAL A 178 -11.78 2.46 -5.84
CA VAL A 178 -13.24 2.54 -5.84
C VAL A 178 -13.78 1.82 -7.07
N GLY A 179 -14.06 0.53 -6.92
CA GLY A 179 -14.54 -0.33 -8.01
C GLY A 179 -16.05 -0.25 -8.25
N PHE A 180 -16.79 0.30 -7.28
CA PHE A 180 -18.25 0.25 -7.21
C PHE A 180 -18.85 1.57 -6.76
N THR A 181 -20.09 1.85 -7.15
CA THR A 181 -20.81 3.06 -6.74
C THR A 181 -21.08 3.03 -5.24
N GLY A 182 -20.73 4.11 -4.53
CA GLY A 182 -21.02 4.26 -3.09
C GLY A 182 -20.03 3.54 -2.15
N VAL A 183 -18.91 3.04 -2.68
CA VAL A 183 -17.79 2.50 -1.88
C VAL A 183 -16.86 3.63 -1.45
N GLU A 184 -16.47 3.61 -0.16
CA GLU A 184 -15.41 4.47 0.36
C GLU A 184 -14.03 3.89 0.01
N GLU A 185 -13.12 4.76 -0.41
CA GLU A 185 -11.74 4.38 -0.70
C GLU A 185 -11.00 4.10 0.62
N GLY A 186 -10.31 2.97 0.70
CA GLY A 186 -9.54 2.60 1.89
C GLY A 186 -8.16 3.28 1.95
N ASP A 187 -7.44 3.01 3.03
CA ASP A 187 -6.08 3.50 3.22
C ASP A 187 -5.04 2.40 2.92
N VAL A 188 -3.84 2.82 2.52
CA VAL A 188 -2.70 1.95 2.23
C VAL A 188 -1.55 2.34 3.16
N HIS A 189 -1.17 1.40 4.00
CA HIS A 189 -0.05 1.51 4.93
C HIS A 189 1.10 0.65 4.44
N LEU A 190 2.17 1.29 3.97
CA LEU A 190 3.40 0.61 3.55
C LEU A 190 4.47 0.89 4.60
N ILE A 191 4.69 -0.10 5.46
CA ILE A 191 5.65 0.00 6.56
C ILE A 191 6.78 -0.96 6.28
N ALA A 192 8.01 -0.48 6.23
CA ALA A 192 9.10 -1.43 6.36
C ALA A 192 10.36 -0.85 7.02
N PRO A 193 10.54 -1.12 8.32
CA PRO A 193 11.47 -0.40 9.19
C PRO A 193 12.91 -0.32 8.71
N GLU A 194 13.48 -1.40 8.21
CA GLU A 194 14.91 -1.47 7.83
C GLU A 194 15.16 -1.45 6.32
N GLY A 195 14.12 -1.48 5.48
CA GLY A 195 14.27 -1.44 4.01
C GLY A 195 13.81 -0.13 3.36
N THR A 196 13.46 -0.19 2.07
CA THR A 196 12.88 0.89 1.24
C THR A 196 11.49 0.57 0.62
N VAL A 197 10.60 1.58 0.49
CA VAL A 197 9.33 1.46 -0.26
C VAL A 197 9.64 2.01 -1.64
N ASN A 198 9.49 1.17 -2.65
CA ASN A 198 9.56 1.58 -4.03
C ASN A 198 8.18 1.44 -4.68
N ALA A 199 7.59 2.57 -5.09
CA ALA A 199 6.32 2.58 -5.81
C ALA A 199 6.47 2.06 -7.26
N GLY A 200 7.70 2.01 -7.79
CA GLY A 200 7.98 1.58 -9.15
C GLY A 200 7.19 2.32 -10.23
N ASP A 201 7.04 1.70 -11.40
CA ASP A 201 6.24 2.25 -12.51
C ASP A 201 4.75 1.89 -12.38
N ALA A 202 4.43 0.84 -11.64
CA ALA A 202 3.07 0.45 -11.32
C ALA A 202 2.39 1.47 -10.40
N GLY A 203 3.17 2.07 -9.50
CA GLY A 203 2.73 3.04 -8.52
C GLY A 203 1.90 2.43 -7.38
N VAL A 204 1.49 3.33 -6.47
CA VAL A 204 0.56 3.06 -5.38
C VAL A 204 -0.69 3.93 -5.57
N ARG A 205 -1.90 3.36 -5.39
CA ARG A 205 -3.20 4.04 -5.61
C ARG A 205 -4.02 4.01 -4.32
N VAL A 206 -4.42 5.16 -3.79
CA VAL A 206 -5.09 5.23 -2.47
C VAL A 206 -5.63 6.63 -2.16
N ALA A 207 -6.64 6.71 -1.29
CA ALA A 207 -7.15 7.95 -0.72
C ALA A 207 -6.13 8.65 0.19
N ALA A 208 -5.54 7.91 1.14
CA ALA A 208 -4.40 8.36 1.93
C ALA A 208 -3.30 7.30 2.03
N ILE A 209 -2.06 7.74 1.80
CA ILE A 209 -0.87 6.89 1.89
C ILE A 209 -0.09 7.21 3.16
N SER A 210 0.22 6.18 3.95
CA SER A 210 1.19 6.30 5.04
C SER A 210 2.44 5.50 4.67
N ILE A 211 3.45 6.20 4.14
CA ILE A 211 4.79 5.64 3.90
C ILE A 211 5.65 6.03 5.10
N LEU A 212 6.09 5.03 5.87
CA LEU A 212 6.74 5.28 7.15
C LEU A 212 8.10 4.57 7.12
N ARG A 213 9.17 5.37 6.90
CA ARG A 213 10.58 4.96 6.72
C ARG A 213 11.57 6.13 6.94
N PRO A 214 12.87 5.85 7.18
CA PRO A 214 13.94 6.87 7.17
C PRO A 214 14.38 7.34 5.76
N SER A 215 14.07 6.61 4.67
CA SER A 215 14.33 7.05 3.29
C SER A 215 13.27 6.54 2.31
N PHE A 216 12.84 7.41 1.38
CA PHE A 216 11.86 7.13 0.34
C PHE A 216 12.44 7.48 -1.03
N ALA A 217 12.37 6.55 -1.98
CA ALA A 217 12.90 6.73 -3.34
C ALA A 217 11.74 6.79 -4.34
N GLU A 218 11.35 8.00 -4.76
CA GLU A 218 10.27 8.23 -5.72
C GLU A 218 10.83 8.44 -7.14
N ARG A 219 10.25 7.75 -8.13
CA ARG A 219 10.53 7.99 -9.56
C ARG A 219 9.29 8.40 -10.38
N GLN A 220 8.07 8.33 -9.82
CA GLN A 220 6.81 8.67 -10.50
C GLN A 220 5.74 9.15 -9.52
N PRO A 221 4.73 9.95 -9.96
CA PRO A 221 3.76 10.57 -9.06
C PRO A 221 2.83 9.56 -8.37
N VAL A 222 2.70 9.69 -7.05
CA VAL A 222 1.59 9.16 -6.24
C VAL A 222 0.30 9.90 -6.61
N GLN A 223 -0.78 9.16 -6.92
CA GLN A 223 -2.11 9.76 -7.10
C GLN A 223 -2.94 9.52 -5.84
N ALA A 224 -3.04 10.55 -5.00
CA ALA A 224 -4.00 10.62 -3.91
C ALA A 224 -5.23 11.42 -4.37
N SER A 225 -6.40 10.81 -4.38
CA SER A 225 -7.67 11.46 -4.71
C SER A 225 -8.13 12.33 -3.54
N ARG A 226 -7.78 13.62 -3.54
CA ARG A 226 -8.51 14.63 -2.75
C ARG A 226 -9.22 15.62 -3.68
N LEU A 227 -10.54 15.56 -3.70
CA LEU A 227 -11.35 16.75 -3.98
C LEU A 227 -11.13 17.75 -2.82
N PRO A 228 -10.92 19.05 -3.09
CA PRO A 228 -10.48 19.99 -2.07
C PRO A 228 -11.63 20.36 -1.13
N SER A 229 -11.48 20.07 0.16
CA SER A 229 -12.16 20.83 1.21
C SER A 229 -11.12 21.44 2.14
N SER A 230 -11.10 22.76 2.15
CA SER A 230 -10.23 23.64 2.91
C SER A 230 -10.18 23.30 4.40
N SER A 231 -9.02 22.89 4.90
CA SER A 231 -8.36 23.53 6.05
C SER A 231 -7.04 22.83 6.42
N SER A 232 -5.98 23.65 6.39
CA SER A 232 -4.81 23.60 7.27
C SER A 232 -3.75 22.49 7.13
N ARG A 233 -2.62 22.96 6.58
CA ARG A 233 -1.21 22.66 6.92
C ARG A 233 -0.64 21.33 6.43
N CYS A 234 -0.23 21.33 5.16
CA CYS A 234 0.99 20.65 4.75
C CYS A 234 2.20 21.27 5.47
N SER A 235 2.82 20.52 6.36
CA SER A 235 4.20 20.73 6.81
C SER A 235 5.02 19.54 6.35
N ALA A 236 5.33 19.49 5.06
CA ALA A 236 6.46 18.70 4.58
C ALA A 236 7.68 19.62 4.58
N SER A 237 8.38 19.70 5.71
CA SER A 237 9.72 20.27 5.76
C SER A 237 10.73 19.16 5.43
N ALA A 238 10.91 18.89 4.15
CA ALA A 238 12.14 18.29 3.65
C ALA A 238 13.12 19.44 3.37
N ALA A 239 14.14 19.57 4.21
CA ALA A 239 15.20 20.54 4.04
C ALA A 239 16.01 20.20 2.78
N ALA A 240 15.75 20.91 1.67
CA ALA A 240 16.68 21.03 0.57
C ALA A 240 17.47 22.33 0.76
N VAL A 241 18.68 22.21 1.31
CA VAL A 241 19.66 23.31 1.33
C VAL A 241 20.18 23.48 -0.10
N ALA A 242 19.62 24.44 -0.83
CA ALA A 242 20.24 25.00 -2.03
C ALA A 242 20.48 26.50 -1.79
N THR A 243 21.72 26.84 -1.46
CA THR A 243 22.17 28.22 -1.26
C THR A 243 22.12 28.98 -2.59
N LEU A 244 21.08 29.78 -2.81
CA LEU A 244 21.08 30.87 -3.79
C LEU A 244 21.20 32.19 -3.04
N ARG A 245 22.43 32.71 -2.94
CA ARG A 245 22.66 34.10 -2.52
C ARG A 245 22.17 35.05 -3.60
N SER A 246 21.54 36.12 -3.14
CA SER A 246 20.71 37.03 -3.90
C SER A 246 21.39 38.39 -4.11
N ILE A 247 20.95 39.09 -5.17
CA ILE A 247 20.80 40.55 -5.31
C ILE A 247 22.07 41.41 -5.55
N LYS A 248 22.11 42.08 -6.72
CA LYS A 248 21.79 43.52 -6.82
C LYS A 248 21.53 44.01 -8.24
N THR A 249 20.36 44.58 -8.44
CA THR A 249 20.01 45.54 -9.49
C THR A 249 20.67 46.89 -9.20
N SER A 250 21.22 47.55 -10.22
CA SER A 250 21.27 49.02 -10.28
C SER A 250 21.27 49.49 -11.72
N SER A 251 20.25 50.26 -12.07
CA SER A 251 20.16 51.05 -13.28
C SER A 251 21.17 52.20 -13.28
N ARG A 252 21.85 52.46 -14.41
CA ARG A 252 22.03 53.82 -14.92
C ARG A 252 22.48 53.80 -16.38
N SER A 253 21.67 54.45 -17.21
CA SER A 253 21.95 54.88 -18.57
C SER A 253 23.05 55.93 -18.61
N GLY A 254 23.91 55.86 -19.62
CA GLY A 254 24.88 56.89 -19.99
C GLY A 254 25.51 56.58 -21.35
N GLU A 255 25.07 57.32 -22.38
CA GLU A 255 25.72 57.43 -23.69
C GLU A 255 27.09 58.12 -23.60
N ALA A 256 28.03 57.71 -24.45
CA ALA A 256 28.92 58.54 -25.27
C ALA A 256 30.11 57.68 -25.76
N VAL A 257 30.14 57.31 -27.05
CA VAL A 257 30.86 57.93 -28.18
C VAL A 257 30.63 57.04 -29.42
#